data_AF-A0A0F5J6Y5-F1
#
_entry.id   AF-A0A0F5J6Y5-F1
#
_cell.length_a   1.000
_cell.length_b   1.000
_cell.length_c   1.000
_cell.angle_alpha   90.00
_cell.angle_beta   90.00
_cell.angle_gamma   90.00
#
_symmetry.space_group_name_H-M   'P 1'
#
loop_
_entity.id
_entity.type
_entity.pdbx_description
1 polymer ?
#
loop_
_entity_poly.entity_id
_entity_poly.type
_entity_poly.pdbx_seq_one_letter_code
_entity_poly.pdbx_strand_id
1 'polypeptide(L)'
;MERLLELTDIEIRMGFAASCVETAAKQVGCTYKEMYRRMKRVGLIDKYILRHYDTIHTESRENITANILESLDNWEASQGITAPKGTNLYLLKQQEKGDGKC
;
A
#
# COMPACT_ATOMS: atom_id res chain seq x y z
N MET A 1 15.42 33.17 -12.25
CA MET A 1 15.99 31.88 -12.66
C MET A 1 15.46 30.84 -11.69
N GLU A 2 14.30 30.26 -12.00
CA GLU A 2 13.76 29.14 -11.23
C GLU A 2 14.68 27.95 -11.46
N ARG A 3 15.39 27.51 -10.42
CA ARG A 3 16.10 26.24 -10.45
C ARG A 3 15.02 25.16 -10.47
N LEU A 4 14.70 24.64 -11.65
CA LEU A 4 13.94 23.41 -11.77
C LEU A 4 14.76 22.34 -11.05
N LEU A 5 14.31 21.94 -9.86
CA LEU A 5 14.80 20.74 -9.21
C LEU A 5 14.24 19.58 -10.03
N GLU A 6 15.03 19.09 -10.98
CA GLU A 6 14.68 17.85 -11.67
C GLU A 6 14.78 16.72 -10.63
N LEU A 7 13.62 16.19 -10.26
CA LEU A 7 13.55 15.02 -9.40
C LEU A 7 14.27 13.87 -10.10
N THR A 8 15.11 13.16 -9.36
CA THR A 8 15.76 11.97 -9.89
C THR A 8 14.71 10.89 -10.19
N ASP A 9 14.99 10.01 -11.15
CA ASP A 9 14.09 8.89 -11.51
C ASP A 9 13.69 8.05 -10.28
N ILE A 10 14.60 7.90 -9.32
CA ILE A 10 14.33 7.24 -8.03
C ILE A 10 13.30 8.02 -7.20
N GLU A 11 13.42 9.34 -7.08
CA GLU A 11 12.48 10.16 -6.32
C GLU A 11 11.07 10.14 -6.95
N ILE A 12 10.99 10.16 -8.28
CA ILE A 12 9.72 10.07 -9.00
C ILE A 12 9.06 8.71 -8.74
N ARG A 13 9.82 7.61 -8.86
CA ARG A 13 9.32 6.25 -8.59
C ARG A 13 8.90 6.06 -7.14
N MET A 14 9.65 6.65 -6.19
CA MET A 14 9.32 6.58 -4.76
C MET A 14 8.06 7.40 -4.44
N GLY A 15 7.90 8.59 -5.05
CA GLY A 15 6.68 9.38 -4.94
C GLY A 15 5.45 8.67 -5.50
N PHE A 16 5.61 8.01 -6.64
CA PHE A 16 4.57 7.19 -7.24
C PHE A 16 4.18 6.01 -6.34
N ALA A 17 5.16 5.28 -5.80
CA ALA A 17 4.93 4.18 -4.88
C ALA A 17 4.20 4.64 -3.61
N ALA A 18 4.57 5.79 -3.05
CA ALA A 18 3.88 6.37 -1.91
C ALA A 18 2.41 6.70 -2.24
N SER A 19 2.16 7.34 -3.38
CA SER A 19 0.80 7.65 -3.84
C SER A 19 -0.07 6.41 -4.05
N CYS A 20 0.53 5.32 -4.56
CA CYS A 20 -0.15 4.03 -4.70
C CYS A 20 -0.56 3.45 -3.34
N VAL A 21 0.34 3.48 -2.35
CA VAL A 21 0.05 3.01 -0.97
C VAL A 21 -1.10 3.82 -0.37
N GLU A 22 -1.07 5.14 -0.49
CA GLU A 22 -2.10 6.02 0.06
C GLU A 22 -3.46 5.80 -0.59
N THR A 23 -3.49 5.68 -1.92
CA THR A 23 -4.74 5.46 -2.67
C THR A 23 -5.34 4.09 -2.35
N ALA A 24 -4.51 3.04 -2.29
CA ALA A 24 -4.93 1.71 -1.88
C ALA A 24 -5.45 1.69 -0.43
N ALA A 25 -4.76 2.38 0.48
CA ALA A 25 -5.19 2.49 1.87
C ALA A 25 -6.55 3.19 2.00
N LYS A 26 -6.75 4.26 1.23
CA LYS A 26 -8.02 5.00 1.19
C LYS A 26 -9.16 4.14 0.64
N GLN A 27 -8.92 3.35 -0.40
CA GLN A 27 -9.93 2.48 -1.01
C GLN A 27 -10.33 1.32 -0.08
N VAL A 28 -9.38 0.79 0.70
CA VAL A 28 -9.63 -0.28 1.68
C VAL A 28 -10.15 0.25 3.03
N GLY A 29 -9.98 1.54 3.31
CA GLY A 29 -10.35 2.15 4.59
C GLY A 29 -9.37 1.83 5.73
N CYS A 30 -8.08 1.64 5.43
CA CYS A 30 -7.04 1.40 6.42
C CYS A 30 -6.02 2.55 6.48
N THR A 31 -5.19 2.57 7.53
CA THR A 31 -4.13 3.57 7.65
C THR A 31 -3.01 3.30 6.65
N TYR A 32 -2.37 4.35 6.11
CA TYR A 32 -1.23 4.23 5.19
C TYR A 32 -0.14 3.27 5.72
N LYS A 33 0.15 3.31 7.03
CA LYS A 33 1.15 2.44 7.67
C LYS A 33 0.77 0.95 7.57
N GLU A 34 -0.51 0.63 7.67
CA GLU A 34 -0.99 -0.74 7.57
C GLU A 34 -0.86 -1.25 6.14
N MET A 35 -1.33 -0.46 5.17
CA MET A 35 -1.21 -0.79 3.75
C MET A 35 0.25 -0.95 3.35
N TYR A 36 1.11 -0.03 3.77
CA TYR A 36 2.55 -0.13 3.54
C TYR A 36 3.15 -1.42 4.10
N ARG A 37 2.77 -1.83 5.32
CA ARG A 37 3.25 -3.08 5.91
C ARG A 37 2.77 -4.31 5.15
N ARG A 38 1.50 -4.33 4.71
CA ARG A 38 0.94 -5.43 3.90
C ARG A 38 1.69 -5.56 2.57
N MET A 39 1.81 -4.46 1.83
CA MET A 39 2.54 -4.42 0.57
C MET A 39 4.03 -4.77 0.74
N LYS A 40 4.66 -4.31 1.82
CA LYS A 40 6.06 -4.64 2.14
C LYS A 40 6.24 -6.12 2.48
N ARG A 41 5.29 -6.72 3.20
CA ARG A 41 5.34 -8.14 3.59
C ARG A 41 5.36 -9.07 2.39
N VAL A 42 4.52 -8.82 1.39
CA VAL A 42 4.50 -9.60 0.15
C VAL A 42 5.56 -9.15 -0.87
N GLY A 43 6.25 -8.04 -0.60
CA GLY A 43 7.25 -7.46 -1.51
C GLY A 43 6.66 -6.79 -2.75
N LEU A 44 5.40 -6.32 -2.70
CA LEU A 44 4.67 -5.77 -3.84
C LEU A 44 5.28 -4.44 -4.33
N ILE A 45 5.81 -3.61 -3.43
CA ILE A 45 6.43 -2.33 -3.81
C ILE A 45 7.66 -2.57 -4.70
N ASP A 46 8.54 -3.47 -4.29
CA ASP A 46 9.79 -3.77 -4.99
C ASP A 46 9.56 -4.62 -6.26
N LYS A 47 8.75 -5.68 -6.14
CA LYS A 47 8.57 -6.67 -7.21
C LYS A 47 7.55 -6.27 -8.26
N TYR A 48 6.58 -5.42 -7.92
CA TYR A 48 5.51 -5.01 -8.82
C TYR A 48 5.62 -3.53 -9.20
N ILE A 49 5.52 -2.63 -8.23
CA ILE A 49 5.43 -1.18 -8.49
C ILE A 49 6.73 -0.64 -9.12
N LEU A 50 7.89 -0.94 -8.55
CA LEU A 50 9.18 -0.44 -9.08
C LEU A 50 9.59 -1.16 -10.37
N ARG A 51 9.29 -2.46 -10.49
CA ARG A 51 9.64 -3.26 -11.67
C ARG A 51 8.82 -2.89 -12.90
N HIS A 52 7.53 -2.63 -12.73
CA HIS A 52 6.61 -2.33 -13.82
C HIS A 52 6.28 -0.84 -13.92
N TYR A 53 7.09 0.03 -13.32
CA TYR A 53 6.87 1.48 -13.32
C TYR A 53 6.63 2.03 -14.74
N ASP A 54 7.39 1.58 -15.74
CA ASP A 54 7.28 2.02 -17.13
C ASP A 54 5.90 1.70 -17.76
N THR A 55 5.25 0.63 -17.32
CA THR A 55 3.93 0.21 -17.81
C THR A 55 2.80 0.76 -16.95
N ILE A 56 3.01 0.84 -15.64
CA ILE A 56 1.96 1.26 -14.70
C ILE A 56 1.78 2.79 -14.77
N HIS A 57 2.82 3.57 -15.04
CA HIS A 57 2.69 5.04 -15.08
C HIS A 57 1.84 5.57 -16.24
N THR A 58 1.59 4.75 -17.28
CA THR A 58 0.74 5.12 -18.42
C THR A 58 -0.73 4.81 -18.18
N GLU A 59 -1.05 4.05 -17.13
CA GLU A 59 -2.41 3.63 -16.78
C GLU A 59 -3.12 4.64 -15.88
N SER A 60 -4.46 4.61 -15.87
CA SER A 60 -5.26 5.44 -14.96
C SER A 60 -5.07 5.01 -13.50
N ARG A 61 -5.07 5.98 -12.57
CA ARG A 61 -4.87 5.76 -11.13
C ARG A 61 -5.85 4.75 -10.54
N GLU A 62 -7.10 4.77 -10.99
CA GLU A 62 -8.12 3.81 -10.57
C GLU A 62 -7.74 2.37 -10.97
N ASN A 63 -7.26 2.17 -12.20
CA ASN A 63 -6.86 0.86 -12.72
C ASN A 63 -5.61 0.34 -11.99
N ILE A 64 -4.63 1.23 -11.78
CA ILE A 64 -3.43 0.94 -10.99
C ILE A 64 -3.82 0.46 -9.58
N THR A 65 -4.72 1.19 -8.91
CA THR A 65 -5.11 0.88 -7.54
C THR A 65 -5.85 -0.46 -7.46
N ALA A 66 -6.75 -0.73 -8.41
CA ALA A 66 -7.44 -2.01 -8.51
C ALA A 66 -6.46 -3.18 -8.71
N ASN A 67 -5.52 -3.05 -9.65
CA ASN A 67 -4.49 -4.06 -9.92
C ASN A 67 -3.58 -4.32 -8.71
N ILE A 68 -3.22 -3.25 -7.98
CA ILE A 68 -2.42 -3.35 -6.76
C ILE A 68 -3.17 -4.10 -5.67
N LEU A 69 -4.46 -3.81 -5.47
CA LEU A 69 -5.28 -4.48 -4.45
C LEU A 69 -5.51 -5.96 -4.80
N GLU A 70 -5.80 -6.26 -6.06
CA GLU A 70 -5.95 -7.64 -6.54
C GLU A 70 -4.64 -8.42 -6.38
N SER A 71 -3.51 -7.84 -6.80
CA SER A 71 -2.20 -8.44 -6.64
C SER A 71 -1.85 -8.67 -5.17
N LEU A 72 -2.20 -7.71 -4.30
CA LEU A 72 -1.99 -7.84 -2.86
C LEU A 72 -2.79 -9.02 -2.28
N ASP A 73 -4.08 -9.14 -2.59
CA ASP A 73 -4.96 -10.23 -2.12
C ASP A 73 -4.45 -11.59 -2.61
N ASN A 74 -4.08 -11.68 -3.90
CA ASN A 74 -3.53 -12.89 -4.51
C ASN A 74 -2.21 -13.31 -3.87
N TRP A 75 -1.31 -12.37 -3.57
CA TRP A 75 0.00 -12.67 -3.00
C TRP A 75 -0.08 -12.98 -1.51
N GLU A 76 -0.97 -12.31 -0.77
CA GLU A 76 -1.27 -12.66 0.61
C GLU A 76 -1.87 -14.08 0.70
N ALA A 77 -2.80 -14.43 -0.19
CA ALA A 77 -3.35 -15.78 -0.30
C ALA A 77 -2.27 -16.81 -0.66
N SER A 78 -1.40 -16.52 -1.62
CA SER A 78 -0.29 -17.39 -2.01
C SER A 78 0.74 -17.62 -0.89
N GLN A 79 0.86 -16.69 0.06
CA GLN A 79 1.73 -16.84 1.22
C GLN A 79 1.01 -17.40 2.45
N GLY A 80 -0.25 -17.81 2.32
CA GLY A 80 -1.07 -18.32 3.42
C GLY A 80 -1.42 -17.24 4.46
N ILE A 81 -1.28 -15.96 4.11
CA ILE A 81 -1.61 -14.82 4.97
C ILE A 81 -3.07 -14.49 4.72
N THR A 82 -3.98 -15.08 5.50
CA THR A 82 -5.39 -14.67 5.49
C THR A 82 -5.53 -13.41 6.36
N ALA A 83 -5.11 -12.25 5.84
CA ALA A 83 -5.45 -10.99 6.49
C ALA A 83 -6.98 -10.82 6.38
N PRO A 84 -7.75 -10.79 7.48
CA PRO A 84 -9.19 -10.67 7.35
C PRO A 84 -9.53 -9.34 6.68
N LYS A 85 -10.35 -9.38 5.63
CA LYS A 85 -10.83 -8.20 4.90
C LYS A 85 -11.53 -7.29 5.91
N GLY A 86 -10.99 -6.09 6.11
CA GLY A 86 -11.53 -5.10 7.05
C GLY A 86 -10.97 -5.13 8.48
N THR A 87 -9.95 -5.93 8.79
CA THR A 87 -9.31 -5.81 10.12
C THR A 87 -8.43 -4.57 10.18
N ASN A 88 -8.96 -3.53 10.79
CA ASN A 88 -8.14 -2.47 11.37
C ASN A 88 -7.43 -3.08 12.61
N LEU A 89 -6.17 -3.49 12.48
CA LEU A 89 -5.38 -4.03 13.59
C LEU A 89 -5.27 -3.01 14.76
N TYR A 90 -5.49 -1.73 14.48
CA TYR A 90 -5.58 -0.64 15.44
C TYR A 90 -6.90 -0.60 16.24
N LEU A 91 -8.02 -1.16 15.74
CA LEU A 91 -9.27 -1.27 16.49
C LEU A 91 -9.25 -2.47 17.44
N LEU A 92 -8.59 -3.58 17.06
CA LEU A 92 -8.38 -4.71 17.98
C LEU A 92 -7.46 -4.33 19.16
N LYS A 93 -6.43 -3.51 18.91
CA LYS A 93 -5.55 -3.01 19.98
C LYS A 93 -6.19 -2.01 20.94
N GLN A 94 -7.33 -1.40 20.58
CA GLN A 94 -8.04 -0.48 21.48
C GLN A 94 -9.04 -1.21 22.40
N GLN A 95 -9.42 -2.45 22.07
CA GLN A 95 -10.30 -3.26 22.91
C GLN A 95 -9.57 -4.03 24.03
N GLU A 96 -8.25 -4.24 23.92
CA GLU A 96 -7.45 -4.85 25.00
C GLU A 96 -7.05 -3.86 26.12
N LYS A 97 -7.47 -2.59 26.04
CA LYS A 97 -7.18 -1.55 27.04
C LYS A 97 -8.45 -1.03 27.75
N GLY A 98 -9.47 -1.89 27.89
CA GLY A 98 -10.78 -1.53 28.44
C GLY A 98 -11.32 -2.38 29.59
N ASP A 99 -10.67 -3.49 29.98
CA ASP A 99 -11.09 -4.32 31.12
C ASP A 99 -10.06 -4.26 32.26
N GLY A 100 -9.88 -3.05 32.78
CA GLY A 100 -9.27 -2.78 34.07
C GLY A 100 -10.37 -2.54 35.10
N LYS A 101 -11.03 -3.62 35.52
CA LYS A 101 -11.91 -3.66 36.68
C LYS A 101 -11.16 -3.12 37.91
N CYS A 102 -11.69 -2.02 38.50
CA CYS A 102 -11.78 -1.72 39.93
C CYS A 102 -12.54 -0.40 40.09
#